data_AF-A0A8J5IEP3-F1
#
_entry.id   AF-A0A8J5IEP3-F1
#
_cell.length_a   1.000
_cell.length_b   1.000
_cell.length_c   1.000
_cell.angle_alpha   90.00
_cell.angle_beta   90.00
_cell.angle_gamma   90.00
#
_symmetry.space_group_name_H-M   'P 1'
#
loop_
_entity.id
_entity.type
_entity.pdbx_description
1 polymer ?
#
loop_
_entity_poly.entity_id
_entity_poly.type
_entity_poly.pdbx_seq_one_letter_code
_entity_poly.pdbx_strand_id
1 'polypeptide(L)'
;MSTAEKSTYKGALAAAMDTGAYIKFVEIHTEMKSEMEAHKQCMFIYWHRLFLVVFENMLRGQGPEYACVTIPYFNWMEASNKALTGECKSLGDCSPIMKELGGLTGDSQKTVAINGKNITGTCVAEPPLNHFCQSSSKTGAACTRCLPRGKWGSAKVPASISYASVIGQVFNGTNIEKVSRTVERGCHADIHATLGSTMARFQSPADPIFWSHHAMLDALLTIFHKCRVGTRRMTFEEKAADPVAWASCNRRVGKTTTGPVFKPSDVVTMRTGENGSNPMEASEDPVIGRYFKGVPNRFADLMDGSDLGSSSYTYEINGLLALMYNTCGGMAVKDHTTRAPVATTISPVAAPNVPTSALSDRSQEDQVTGNRSFFDWLFGRILPKESRVRRRLSSCRTSTTTKKETIPPAPTSSNHRAPVVIALNLTRSEKRVMNWYNDTMAANGGQSMENIADMERQVCMFHDQCLGGIIDYSDEFKALWGVQEPRCRTIVSAITSGEQKIVDAAWKEKMEAHFGCPHPVNKTVVTNDAKQSV
;
A
#
# COMPACT_ATOMS: atom_id res chain seq x y z
N MET A 1 6.28 13.76 4.79
CA MET A 1 7.76 13.85 4.91
C MET A 1 8.18 15.30 4.80
N SER A 2 9.20 15.72 5.54
CA SER A 2 9.84 17.04 5.39
C SER A 2 10.60 17.13 4.06
N THR A 3 10.95 18.35 3.63
CA THR A 3 11.79 18.57 2.43
C THR A 3 13.13 17.83 2.54
N ALA A 4 13.76 17.84 3.72
CA ALA A 4 15.01 17.11 3.95
C ALA A 4 14.83 15.60 3.76
N GLU A 5 13.78 15.01 4.36
CA GLU A 5 13.50 13.58 4.20
C GLU A 5 13.22 13.20 2.74
N LYS A 6 12.48 14.05 2.00
CA LYS A 6 12.22 13.85 0.56
C LYS A 6 13.53 13.90 -0.23
N SER A 7 14.41 14.86 0.07
CA SER A 7 15.72 14.97 -0.56
C SER A 7 16.59 13.75 -0.28
N THR A 8 16.66 13.29 0.98
CA THR A 8 17.37 12.07 1.37
C THR A 8 16.85 10.84 0.63
N TYR A 9 15.54 10.66 0.52
CA TYR A 9 14.96 9.52 -0.21
C TYR A 9 15.29 9.57 -1.72
N LYS A 10 15.17 10.73 -2.36
CA LYS A 10 15.54 10.90 -3.77
C LYS A 10 17.04 10.69 -4.00
N GLY A 11 17.88 11.15 -3.07
CA GLY A 11 19.32 10.90 -3.10
C GLY A 11 19.65 9.40 -3.01
N ALA A 12 19.01 8.67 -2.10
CA ALA A 12 19.20 7.22 -1.97
C ALA A 12 18.78 6.47 -3.24
N LEU A 13 17.68 6.89 -3.89
CA LEU A 13 17.24 6.33 -5.17
C LEU A 13 18.25 6.60 -6.29
N ALA A 14 18.74 7.84 -6.39
CA ALA A 14 19.75 8.21 -7.39
C ALA A 14 21.05 7.42 -7.20
N ALA A 15 21.55 7.33 -5.95
CA ALA A 15 22.73 6.55 -5.61
C ALA A 15 22.55 5.06 -5.94
N ALA A 16 21.39 4.48 -5.63
CA ALA A 16 21.07 3.10 -5.99
C ALA A 16 21.03 2.85 -7.50
N MET A 17 20.57 3.83 -8.29
CA MET A 17 20.59 3.75 -9.74
C MET A 17 22.02 3.84 -10.29
N ASP A 18 22.83 4.76 -9.78
CA ASP A 18 24.22 4.95 -10.22
C ASP A 18 25.11 3.74 -9.87
N THR A 19 24.87 3.05 -8.74
CA THR A 19 25.63 1.86 -8.35
C THR A 19 25.21 0.59 -9.10
N GLY A 20 24.12 0.63 -9.86
CA GLY A 20 23.51 -0.55 -10.50
C GLY A 20 22.76 -1.47 -9.53
N ALA A 21 22.66 -1.13 -8.24
CA ALA A 21 21.89 -1.91 -7.29
C ALA A 21 20.38 -1.86 -7.60
N TYR A 22 19.87 -0.72 -8.09
CA TYR A 22 18.45 -0.55 -8.40
C TYR A 22 17.97 -1.51 -9.50
N ILE A 23 18.72 -1.63 -10.61
CA ILE A 23 18.30 -2.45 -11.75
C ILE A 23 18.19 -3.95 -11.38
N LYS A 24 18.96 -4.41 -10.38
CA LYS A 24 18.85 -5.78 -9.85
C LYS A 24 17.48 -6.10 -9.27
N PHE A 25 16.76 -5.11 -8.73
CA PHE A 25 15.39 -5.32 -8.26
C PHE A 25 14.37 -5.36 -9.41
N VAL A 26 14.62 -4.62 -10.50
CA VAL A 26 13.83 -4.77 -11.73
C VAL A 26 14.01 -6.18 -12.29
N GLU A 27 15.25 -6.68 -12.31
CA GLU A 27 15.56 -8.06 -12.69
C GLU A 27 14.77 -9.07 -11.85
N ILE A 28 14.76 -8.93 -10.52
CA ILE A 28 13.98 -9.80 -9.60
C ILE A 28 12.51 -9.89 -10.01
N HIS A 29 11.87 -8.75 -10.25
CA HIS A 29 10.44 -8.74 -10.55
C HIS A 29 10.12 -9.24 -11.97
N THR A 30 11.08 -9.17 -12.89
CA THR A 30 10.91 -9.66 -14.28
C THR A 30 11.35 -11.10 -14.49
N GLU A 31 12.14 -11.67 -13.57
CA GLU A 31 12.56 -13.08 -13.64
C GLU A 31 11.35 -13.99 -13.39
N MET A 32 11.12 -14.96 -14.28
CA MET A 32 9.83 -15.63 -14.34
C MET A 32 9.52 -16.55 -13.16
N LYS A 33 10.51 -17.15 -12.48
CA LYS A 33 10.22 -17.90 -11.24
C LYS A 33 9.77 -16.96 -10.13
N SER A 34 10.45 -15.83 -10.01
CA SER A 34 10.14 -14.78 -9.05
C SER A 34 8.78 -14.14 -9.33
N GLU A 35 8.51 -13.76 -10.59
CA GLU A 35 7.23 -13.16 -11.00
C GLU A 35 6.05 -14.11 -10.77
N MET A 36 6.21 -15.40 -11.07
CA MET A 36 5.18 -16.43 -10.81
C MET A 36 4.84 -16.57 -9.33
N GLU A 37 5.79 -16.29 -8.44
CA GLU A 37 5.60 -16.26 -6.99
C GLU A 37 5.18 -14.87 -6.47
N ALA A 38 5.33 -13.83 -7.28
CA ALA A 38 4.90 -12.48 -6.92
C ALA A 38 3.41 -12.24 -7.25
N HIS A 39 2.83 -12.89 -8.27
CA HIS A 39 1.49 -12.54 -8.80
C HIS A 39 0.58 -13.73 -9.11
N LYS A 40 -0.73 -13.47 -9.09
CA LYS A 40 -1.84 -14.37 -9.47
C LYS A 40 -1.99 -15.59 -8.55
N GLN A 41 -1.61 -15.44 -7.28
CA GLN A 41 -1.72 -16.48 -6.26
C GLN A 41 -1.98 -15.85 -4.86
N CYS A 42 -1.86 -16.65 -3.80
CA CYS A 42 -2.18 -16.25 -2.43
C CYS A 42 -1.04 -15.56 -1.66
N MET A 43 0.20 -15.58 -2.16
CA MET A 43 1.37 -15.00 -1.49
C MET A 43 1.77 -13.62 -2.01
N PHE A 44 1.05 -13.05 -2.99
CA PHE A 44 1.33 -11.75 -3.61
C PHE A 44 1.74 -10.68 -2.59
N ILE A 45 0.92 -10.48 -1.54
CA ILE A 45 1.19 -9.46 -0.53
C ILE A 45 2.47 -9.76 0.29
N TYR A 46 2.72 -11.02 0.66
CA TYR A 46 3.90 -11.39 1.46
C TYR A 46 5.20 -11.35 0.64
N TRP A 47 5.15 -11.79 -0.62
CA TRP A 47 6.28 -11.69 -1.54
C TRP A 47 6.71 -10.22 -1.69
N HIS A 48 5.74 -9.32 -1.94
CA HIS A 48 6.02 -7.89 -2.08
C HIS A 48 6.49 -7.22 -0.79
N ARG A 49 6.10 -7.72 0.39
CA ARG A 49 6.65 -7.24 1.67
C ARG A 49 8.15 -7.51 1.78
N LEU A 50 8.60 -8.73 1.49
CA LEU A 50 10.04 -9.03 1.48
C LEU A 50 10.76 -8.14 0.46
N PHE A 51 10.15 -7.94 -0.71
CA PHE A 51 10.72 -7.11 -1.78
C PHE A 51 10.92 -5.66 -1.33
N LEU A 52 9.91 -5.07 -0.67
CA LEU A 52 9.99 -3.74 -0.06
C LEU A 52 11.04 -3.65 1.05
N VAL A 53 11.14 -4.66 1.91
CA VAL A 53 12.10 -4.68 3.02
C VAL A 53 13.53 -4.70 2.51
N VAL A 54 13.83 -5.59 1.56
CA VAL A 54 15.19 -5.72 1.03
C VAL A 54 15.57 -4.52 0.16
N PHE A 55 14.62 -3.96 -0.60
CA PHE A 55 14.85 -2.71 -1.34
C PHE A 55 15.14 -1.53 -0.39
N GLU A 56 14.39 -1.40 0.70
CA GLU A 56 14.64 -0.38 1.71
C GLU A 56 16.02 -0.54 2.38
N ASN A 57 16.43 -1.77 2.69
CA ASN A 57 17.76 -2.07 3.19
C ASN A 57 18.86 -1.72 2.17
N MET A 58 18.61 -1.95 0.88
CA MET A 58 19.52 -1.54 -0.19
C MET A 58 19.67 -0.03 -0.25
N LEU A 59 18.57 0.73 -0.16
CA LEU A 59 18.62 2.20 -0.12
C LEU A 59 19.43 2.72 1.08
N ARG A 60 19.23 2.12 2.26
CA ARG A 60 20.00 2.46 3.47
C ARG A 60 21.49 2.21 3.33
N GLY A 61 21.85 1.19 2.55
CA GLY A 61 23.24 0.82 2.30
C GLY A 61 23.91 1.56 1.17
N GLN A 62 23.28 2.62 0.61
CA GLN A 62 23.93 3.47 -0.39
C GLN A 62 24.89 4.51 0.22
N GLY A 63 24.83 4.72 1.53
CA GLY A 63 25.67 5.70 2.24
C GLY A 63 25.18 5.96 3.66
N PRO A 64 26.07 6.40 4.59
CA PRO A 64 25.69 6.69 5.98
C PRO A 64 24.57 7.73 6.11
N GLU A 65 24.48 8.69 5.19
CA GLU A 65 23.42 9.69 5.12
C GLU A 65 22.03 9.10 4.81
N TYR A 66 21.97 7.90 4.24
CA TYR A 66 20.74 7.19 3.91
C TYR A 66 20.38 6.11 4.95
N ALA A 67 21.20 5.91 5.98
CA ALA A 67 21.05 4.80 6.94
C ALA A 67 19.65 4.71 7.59
N CYS A 68 18.94 5.84 7.71
CA CYS A 68 17.59 5.91 8.27
C CYS A 68 16.49 6.20 7.23
N VAL A 69 16.78 6.04 5.94
CA VAL A 69 15.77 6.19 4.88
C VAL A 69 14.70 5.10 5.01
N THR A 70 13.48 5.47 4.65
CA THR A 70 12.29 4.61 4.63
C THR A 70 11.49 4.91 3.39
N ILE A 71 10.88 3.89 2.79
CA ILE A 71 10.01 4.05 1.63
C ILE A 71 8.69 4.73 2.09
N PRO A 72 8.31 5.88 1.52
CA PRO A 72 7.00 6.47 1.78
C PRO A 72 5.90 5.69 1.04
N TYR A 73 4.70 5.65 1.59
CA TYR A 73 3.55 5.10 0.87
C TYR A 73 2.87 6.15 -0.01
N PHE A 74 2.36 5.71 -1.16
CA PHE A 74 1.56 6.52 -2.07
C PHE A 74 0.09 6.44 -1.64
N ASN A 75 -0.37 7.41 -0.87
CA ASN A 75 -1.76 7.50 -0.41
C ASN A 75 -2.74 7.89 -1.53
N TRP A 76 -2.99 6.97 -2.46
CA TRP A 76 -3.93 7.18 -3.55
C TRP A 76 -5.38 7.36 -3.07
N MET A 77 -5.71 6.96 -1.82
CA MET A 77 -7.05 7.16 -1.26
C MET A 77 -7.34 8.64 -1.06
N GLU A 78 -6.33 9.41 -0.62
CA GLU A 78 -6.41 10.87 -0.57
C GLU A 78 -6.63 11.47 -1.97
N ALA A 79 -5.98 10.91 -3.00
CA ALA A 79 -6.18 11.33 -4.38
C ALA A 79 -7.62 11.08 -4.86
N SER A 80 -8.21 9.95 -4.51
CA SER A 80 -9.63 9.64 -4.75
C SER A 80 -10.55 10.66 -4.09
N ASN A 81 -10.30 10.99 -2.82
CA ASN A 81 -11.13 11.96 -2.10
C ASN A 81 -11.08 13.34 -2.75
N LYS A 82 -9.88 13.82 -3.11
CA LYS A 82 -9.72 15.12 -3.79
C LYS A 82 -10.42 15.15 -5.14
N ALA A 83 -10.32 14.07 -5.92
CA ALA A 83 -11.00 13.97 -7.21
C ALA A 83 -12.52 13.96 -7.06
N LEU A 84 -13.04 13.16 -6.12
CA LEU A 84 -14.48 13.06 -5.83
C LEU A 84 -15.06 14.41 -5.38
N THR A 85 -14.27 15.23 -4.67
CA THR A 85 -14.70 16.56 -4.20
C THR A 85 -14.37 17.70 -5.16
N GLY A 86 -13.81 17.41 -6.34
CA GLY A 86 -13.49 18.40 -7.37
C GLY A 86 -12.25 19.27 -7.09
N GLU A 87 -11.38 18.89 -6.16
CA GLU A 87 -10.14 19.63 -5.83
C GLU A 87 -9.04 19.42 -6.89
N CYS A 88 -9.10 18.31 -7.64
CA CYS A 88 -8.17 17.96 -8.70
C CYS A 88 -8.86 17.03 -9.72
N LYS A 89 -8.24 16.80 -10.88
CA LYS A 89 -8.88 16.05 -11.99
C LYS A 89 -8.13 14.79 -12.41
N SER A 90 -6.81 14.78 -12.28
CA SER A 90 -5.96 13.66 -12.69
C SER A 90 -5.23 13.06 -11.49
N LEU A 91 -4.85 11.79 -11.58
CA LEU A 91 -4.07 11.13 -10.55
C LEU A 91 -2.76 11.87 -10.28
N GLY A 92 -2.09 12.37 -11.31
CA GLY A 92 -0.87 13.18 -11.20
C GLY A 92 -1.09 14.52 -10.49
N ASP A 93 -2.24 15.17 -10.66
CA ASP A 93 -2.57 16.41 -9.96
C ASP A 93 -3.01 16.18 -8.52
N CYS A 94 -3.72 15.09 -8.28
CA CYS A 94 -4.20 14.72 -6.96
C CYS A 94 -3.09 14.17 -6.04
N SER A 95 -1.94 13.81 -6.59
CA SER A 95 -0.88 13.05 -5.92
C SER A 95 0.48 13.75 -6.00
N PRO A 96 0.82 14.63 -5.05
CA PRO A 96 2.10 15.36 -5.06
C PRO A 96 3.34 14.45 -5.20
N ILE A 97 3.30 13.25 -4.60
CA ILE A 97 4.39 12.26 -4.67
C ILE A 97 4.79 11.89 -6.11
N MET A 98 3.84 11.92 -7.06
CA MET A 98 4.13 11.60 -8.47
C MET A 98 4.97 12.69 -9.14
N LYS A 99 4.75 13.96 -8.77
CA LYS A 99 5.60 15.08 -9.20
C LYS A 99 6.96 15.02 -8.50
N GLU A 100 6.97 14.68 -7.21
CA GLU A 100 8.20 14.65 -6.41
C GLU A 100 9.16 13.53 -6.80
N LEU A 101 8.65 12.37 -7.22
CA LEU A 101 9.46 11.23 -7.67
C LEU A 101 9.70 11.31 -9.18
N GLY A 102 10.28 12.41 -9.63
CA GLY A 102 10.76 12.58 -11.00
C GLY A 102 9.75 13.14 -11.99
N GLY A 103 8.66 13.81 -11.58
CA GLY A 103 7.86 14.62 -12.50
C GLY A 103 6.85 13.89 -13.39
N LEU A 104 5.99 14.67 -14.07
CA LEU A 104 4.93 14.17 -14.97
C LEU A 104 5.21 14.45 -16.46
N THR A 105 6.17 15.33 -16.74
CA THR A 105 6.50 15.87 -18.06
C THR A 105 7.87 15.40 -18.51
N GLY A 106 8.05 15.26 -19.81
CA GLY A 106 9.32 14.87 -20.40
C GLY A 106 9.42 15.33 -21.84
N ASP A 107 10.62 15.31 -22.38
CA ASP A 107 10.97 16.05 -23.59
C ASP A 107 10.38 15.43 -24.87
N SER A 108 10.16 14.11 -24.87
CA SER A 108 9.57 13.41 -26.02
C SER A 108 9.01 12.03 -25.67
N GLN A 109 8.21 11.47 -26.57
CA GLN A 109 7.97 10.01 -26.58
C GLN A 109 9.27 9.28 -26.93
N LYS A 110 9.58 8.21 -26.20
CA LYS A 110 10.77 7.38 -26.42
C LYS A 110 10.47 5.92 -26.09
N THR A 111 11.11 5.01 -26.83
CA THR A 111 11.13 3.59 -26.52
C THR A 111 12.46 3.23 -25.88
N VAL A 112 12.41 2.57 -24.71
CA VAL A 112 13.58 2.14 -23.96
C VAL A 112 13.47 0.63 -23.69
N ALA A 113 14.54 -0.11 -23.92
CA ALA A 113 14.61 -1.54 -23.63
C ALA A 113 14.98 -1.74 -22.14
N ILE A 114 13.97 -1.72 -21.26
CA ILE A 114 14.18 -1.91 -19.83
C ILE A 114 14.26 -3.40 -19.53
N ASN A 115 15.43 -3.84 -19.04
CA ASN A 115 15.77 -5.23 -18.82
C ASN A 115 15.36 -6.14 -20.01
N GLY A 116 15.68 -5.71 -21.23
CA GLY A 116 15.38 -6.44 -22.46
C GLY A 116 13.98 -6.23 -23.05
N LYS A 117 13.05 -5.56 -22.34
CA LYS A 117 11.69 -5.29 -22.84
C LYS A 117 11.57 -3.85 -23.36
N ASN A 118 11.17 -3.71 -24.62
CA ASN A 118 10.82 -2.41 -25.21
C ASN A 118 9.57 -1.82 -24.55
N ILE A 119 9.72 -0.63 -23.98
CA ILE A 119 8.64 0.12 -23.33
C ILE A 119 8.63 1.53 -23.88
N THR A 120 7.46 1.97 -24.34
CA THR A 120 7.24 3.30 -24.93
C THR A 120 6.45 4.17 -23.96
N GLY A 121 6.81 5.45 -23.90
CA GLY A 121 6.15 6.45 -23.08
C GLY A 121 6.84 7.81 -23.19
N THR A 122 6.36 8.79 -22.44
CA THR A 122 7.03 10.08 -22.32
C THR A 122 8.28 9.85 -21.50
N CYS A 123 9.47 10.11 -22.05
CA CYS A 123 10.71 9.88 -21.31
C CYS A 123 10.92 11.01 -20.32
N VAL A 124 10.81 10.68 -19.03
CA VAL A 124 10.91 11.64 -17.96
C VAL A 124 12.29 11.53 -17.31
N ALA A 125 12.97 12.68 -17.19
CA ALA A 125 14.34 12.77 -16.72
C ALA A 125 14.51 13.64 -15.47
N GLU A 126 13.43 14.12 -14.84
CA GLU A 126 13.58 14.91 -13.61
C GLU A 126 14.13 14.03 -12.46
N PRO A 127 14.93 14.58 -11.54
CA PRO A 127 15.48 13.80 -10.44
C PRO A 127 14.42 13.07 -9.60
N PRO A 128 14.61 11.76 -9.32
CA PRO A 128 15.84 11.00 -9.49
C PRO A 128 16.00 10.26 -10.84
N LEU A 129 15.08 10.42 -11.79
CA LEU A 129 15.07 9.64 -13.04
C LEU A 129 16.19 9.98 -14.02
N ASN A 130 16.85 11.14 -13.89
CA ASN A 130 18.11 11.42 -14.58
C ASN A 130 19.24 10.45 -14.22
N HIS A 131 19.08 9.60 -13.19
CA HIS A 131 20.04 8.54 -12.86
C HIS A 131 19.65 7.17 -13.44
N PHE A 132 18.46 7.06 -14.05
CA PHE A 132 17.94 5.78 -14.51
C PHE A 132 18.87 5.08 -15.53
N CYS A 133 19.15 3.80 -15.26
CA CYS A 133 19.84 2.89 -16.15
C CYS A 133 18.99 1.67 -16.46
N GLN A 134 18.88 1.31 -17.74
CA GLN A 134 17.89 0.36 -18.24
C GLN A 134 18.28 -1.12 -18.09
N SER A 135 19.55 -1.44 -17.85
CA SER A 135 20.05 -2.82 -17.68
C SER A 135 21.36 -2.84 -16.88
N SER A 136 21.72 -4.00 -16.32
CA SER A 136 22.99 -4.18 -15.58
C SER A 136 24.23 -4.03 -16.47
N SER A 137 24.10 -4.31 -17.77
CA SER A 137 25.15 -4.21 -18.78
C SER A 137 25.42 -2.78 -19.26
N LYS A 138 24.60 -1.81 -18.83
CA LYS A 138 24.76 -0.40 -19.16
C LYS A 138 25.18 0.36 -17.91
N THR A 139 26.14 1.26 -18.05
CA THR A 139 26.67 2.06 -16.94
C THR A 139 27.03 3.47 -17.40
N GLY A 140 27.14 4.39 -16.44
CA GLY A 140 27.65 5.74 -16.69
C GLY A 140 26.88 6.49 -17.78
N ALA A 141 27.59 6.90 -18.84
CA ALA A 141 27.03 7.64 -19.97
C ALA A 141 26.20 6.76 -20.94
N ALA A 142 26.30 5.43 -20.85
CA ALA A 142 25.52 4.51 -21.69
C ALA A 142 24.08 4.28 -21.18
N CYS A 143 23.80 4.74 -19.96
CA CYS A 143 22.46 4.72 -19.40
C CYS A 143 21.52 5.68 -20.14
N THR A 144 20.24 5.33 -20.20
CA THR A 144 19.23 6.14 -20.90
C THR A 144 18.98 7.49 -20.23
N ARG A 145 19.17 7.58 -18.89
CA ARG A 145 19.02 8.80 -18.09
C ARG A 145 17.62 9.42 -18.16
N CYS A 146 16.62 8.63 -18.55
CA CYS A 146 15.20 8.97 -18.51
C CYS A 146 14.36 7.68 -18.49
N LEU A 147 13.17 7.74 -17.90
CA LEU A 147 12.25 6.61 -17.80
C LEU A 147 10.96 6.88 -18.58
N PRO A 148 10.51 5.97 -19.47
CA PRO A 148 9.22 6.09 -20.13
C PRO A 148 8.06 5.99 -19.13
N ARG A 149 7.25 7.06 -19.02
CA ARG A 149 6.02 7.11 -18.23
C ARG A 149 4.79 7.25 -19.12
N GLY A 150 3.64 6.82 -18.61
CA GLY A 150 2.34 7.11 -19.22
C GLY A 150 1.97 8.58 -19.06
N LYS A 151 0.80 8.99 -19.59
CA LYS A 151 0.32 10.38 -19.50
C LYS A 151 -0.26 10.68 -18.11
N TRP A 152 0.59 10.72 -17.09
CA TRP A 152 0.16 10.83 -15.69
C TRP A 152 -0.59 12.13 -15.36
N GLY A 153 -0.27 13.23 -16.04
CA GLY A 153 -0.98 14.52 -15.88
C GLY A 153 -2.43 14.51 -16.41
N SER A 154 -2.81 13.50 -17.19
CA SER A 154 -4.19 13.30 -17.66
C SER A 154 -4.75 11.93 -17.26
N ALA A 155 -4.05 11.18 -16.42
CA ALA A 155 -4.49 9.88 -15.96
C ALA A 155 -5.69 10.03 -15.03
N LYS A 156 -6.80 9.34 -15.31
CA LYS A 156 -7.99 9.41 -14.45
C LYS A 156 -7.72 8.74 -13.11
N VAL A 157 -8.38 9.21 -12.07
CA VAL A 157 -8.32 8.62 -10.73
C VAL A 157 -9.25 7.39 -10.70
N PRO A 158 -8.74 6.17 -10.45
CA PRO A 158 -9.59 4.99 -10.47
C PRO A 158 -10.68 5.01 -9.39
N ALA A 159 -11.85 4.46 -9.68
CA ALA A 159 -12.93 4.40 -8.69
C ALA A 159 -12.65 3.38 -7.57
N SER A 160 -11.88 2.32 -7.87
CA SER A 160 -11.52 1.25 -6.92
C SER A 160 -10.57 1.70 -5.81
N ILE A 161 -9.97 2.89 -5.96
CA ILE A 161 -9.07 3.47 -4.97
C ILE A 161 -9.79 4.42 -3.98
N SER A 162 -11.12 4.48 -4.06
CA SER A 162 -11.96 5.22 -3.12
C SER A 162 -12.07 4.53 -1.77
N TYR A 163 -12.28 5.31 -0.71
CA TYR A 163 -12.44 4.79 0.66
C TYR A 163 -13.47 3.65 0.75
N ALA A 164 -14.65 3.83 0.14
CA ALA A 164 -15.71 2.83 0.12
C ALA A 164 -15.26 1.50 -0.54
N SER A 165 -14.59 1.58 -1.70
CA SER A 165 -14.10 0.39 -2.40
C SER A 165 -12.98 -0.31 -1.63
N VAL A 166 -12.04 0.45 -1.04
CA VAL A 166 -10.90 -0.14 -0.32
C VAL A 166 -11.33 -0.91 0.92
N ILE A 167 -12.30 -0.39 1.68
CA ILE A 167 -12.84 -1.13 2.83
C ILE A 167 -13.34 -2.50 2.38
N GLY A 168 -14.12 -2.54 1.30
CA GLY A 168 -14.61 -3.80 0.72
C GLY A 168 -13.47 -4.73 0.30
N GLN A 169 -12.42 -4.19 -0.32
CA GLN A 169 -11.27 -4.98 -0.76
C GLN A 169 -10.46 -5.57 0.41
N VAL A 170 -10.33 -4.85 1.52
CA VAL A 170 -9.53 -5.25 2.69
C VAL A 170 -10.32 -6.14 3.65
N PHE A 171 -11.62 -5.87 3.86
CA PHE A 171 -12.38 -6.47 4.97
C PHE A 171 -13.42 -7.51 4.56
N ASN A 172 -13.85 -7.57 3.29
CA ASN A 172 -14.78 -8.60 2.81
C ASN A 172 -14.10 -9.98 2.60
N GLY A 173 -12.78 -10.02 2.66
CA GLY A 173 -12.00 -11.26 2.66
C GLY A 173 -12.16 -12.03 3.98
N THR A 174 -12.31 -13.36 3.91
CA THR A 174 -12.37 -14.22 5.11
C THR A 174 -10.99 -14.47 5.70
N ASN A 175 -9.98 -14.58 4.83
CA ASN A 175 -8.58 -14.81 5.17
C ASN A 175 -7.65 -14.04 4.19
N ILE A 176 -6.34 -14.16 4.42
CA ILE A 176 -5.32 -13.46 3.65
C ILE A 176 -5.35 -13.81 2.16
N GLU A 177 -5.70 -15.04 1.77
CA GLU A 177 -5.79 -15.40 0.36
C GLU A 177 -6.84 -14.54 -0.36
N LYS A 178 -8.05 -14.46 0.22
CA LYS A 178 -9.13 -13.67 -0.40
C LYS A 178 -8.78 -12.19 -0.44
N VAL A 179 -8.22 -11.64 0.64
CA VAL A 179 -7.77 -10.24 0.69
C VAL A 179 -6.66 -9.98 -0.33
N SER A 180 -5.63 -10.82 -0.39
CA SER A 180 -4.51 -10.69 -1.32
C SER A 180 -5.00 -10.67 -2.78
N ARG A 181 -5.88 -11.61 -3.16
CA ARG A 181 -6.45 -11.66 -4.52
C ARG A 181 -7.32 -10.45 -4.84
N THR A 182 -8.14 -10.00 -3.88
CA THR A 182 -9.03 -8.84 -4.10
C THR A 182 -8.25 -7.54 -4.21
N VAL A 183 -7.23 -7.34 -3.37
CA VAL A 183 -6.33 -6.17 -3.43
C VAL A 183 -5.51 -6.19 -4.73
N GLU A 184 -4.93 -7.34 -5.10
CA GLU A 184 -4.12 -7.50 -6.33
C GLU A 184 -4.92 -7.12 -7.58
N ARG A 185 -6.17 -7.60 -7.68
CA ARG A 185 -7.05 -7.36 -8.85
C ARG A 185 -7.80 -6.03 -8.82
N GLY A 186 -7.90 -5.41 -7.66
CA GLY A 186 -8.57 -4.13 -7.44
C GLY A 186 -7.59 -2.97 -7.51
N CYS A 187 -7.42 -2.29 -6.38
CA CYS A 187 -6.63 -1.06 -6.28
C CYS A 187 -5.17 -1.20 -6.77
N HIS A 188 -4.55 -2.37 -6.65
CA HIS A 188 -3.20 -2.61 -7.20
C HIS A 188 -3.19 -2.56 -8.74
N ALA A 189 -3.96 -3.44 -9.39
CA ALA A 189 -4.03 -3.50 -10.86
C ALA A 189 -4.51 -2.18 -11.47
N ASP A 190 -5.50 -1.53 -10.87
CA ASP A 190 -6.05 -0.25 -11.34
C ASP A 190 -4.98 0.86 -11.36
N ILE A 191 -4.12 0.97 -10.34
CA ILE A 191 -3.04 1.96 -10.33
C ILE A 191 -2.00 1.63 -11.42
N HIS A 192 -1.55 0.39 -11.51
CA HIS A 192 -0.60 -0.02 -12.55
C HIS A 192 -1.11 0.26 -13.96
N ALA A 193 -2.36 -0.11 -14.24
CA ALA A 193 -3.00 0.13 -15.53
C ALA A 193 -3.14 1.62 -15.83
N THR A 194 -3.56 2.42 -14.84
CA THR A 194 -3.77 3.86 -14.97
C THR A 194 -2.48 4.62 -15.26
N LEU A 195 -1.39 4.22 -14.61
CA LEU A 195 -0.08 4.85 -14.81
C LEU A 195 0.54 4.47 -16.16
N GLY A 196 0.18 3.31 -16.73
CA GLY A 196 0.57 2.92 -18.09
C GLY A 196 2.08 2.80 -18.29
N SER A 197 2.50 2.67 -19.55
CA SER A 197 3.92 2.58 -19.95
C SER A 197 4.70 1.62 -19.05
N THR A 198 5.82 2.03 -18.43
CA THR A 198 6.62 1.22 -17.50
C THR A 198 5.79 0.62 -16.36
N MET A 199 4.91 1.41 -15.72
CA MET A 199 4.08 0.94 -14.60
C MET A 199 3.06 -0.12 -15.00
N ALA A 200 2.74 -0.27 -16.28
CA ALA A 200 1.83 -1.32 -16.76
C ALA A 200 2.51 -2.67 -17.03
N ARG A 201 3.82 -2.81 -16.79
CA ARG A 201 4.63 -3.98 -17.19
C ARG A 201 5.28 -4.69 -16.00
N PHE A 202 5.85 -5.87 -16.24
CA PHE A 202 6.75 -6.52 -15.28
C PHE A 202 7.97 -5.65 -14.92
N GLN A 203 8.33 -4.67 -15.77
CA GLN A 203 9.38 -3.70 -15.48
C GLN A 203 8.91 -2.55 -14.56
N SER A 204 7.70 -2.60 -14.00
CA SER A 204 7.16 -1.53 -13.16
C SER A 204 8.08 -1.08 -12.01
N PRO A 205 8.91 -1.93 -11.37
CA PRO A 205 9.85 -1.45 -10.36
C PRO A 205 10.93 -0.51 -10.89
N ALA A 206 11.11 -0.41 -12.21
CA ALA A 206 11.99 0.59 -12.82
C ALA A 206 11.57 2.03 -12.48
N ASP A 207 10.28 2.24 -12.18
CA ASP A 207 9.75 3.51 -11.72
C ASP A 207 9.76 3.61 -10.17
N PRO A 208 10.39 4.64 -9.57
CA PRO A 208 10.38 4.81 -8.12
C PRO A 208 9.01 4.88 -7.46
N ILE A 209 7.93 5.25 -8.20
CA ILE A 209 6.58 5.26 -7.65
C ILE A 209 6.08 3.85 -7.30
N PHE A 210 6.62 2.80 -7.94
CA PHE A 210 6.30 1.40 -7.66
C PHE A 210 6.44 1.09 -6.16
N TRP A 211 7.58 1.47 -5.58
CA TRP A 211 7.89 1.19 -4.18
C TRP A 211 6.90 1.85 -3.23
N SER A 212 6.50 3.09 -3.54
CA SER A 212 5.49 3.80 -2.78
C SER A 212 4.08 3.25 -2.97
N HIS A 213 3.75 2.80 -4.18
CA HIS A 213 2.49 2.10 -4.45
C HIS A 213 2.39 0.81 -3.62
N HIS A 214 3.42 -0.05 -3.65
CA HIS A 214 3.43 -1.30 -2.87
C HIS A 214 3.53 -1.05 -1.35
N ALA A 215 4.18 0.03 -0.91
CA ALA A 215 4.14 0.43 0.51
C ALA A 215 2.72 0.83 0.97
N MET A 216 1.88 1.38 0.09
CA MET A 216 0.47 1.61 0.41
C MET A 216 -0.29 0.29 0.57
N LEU A 217 -0.04 -0.70 -0.29
CA LEU A 217 -0.65 -2.03 -0.17
C LEU A 217 -0.20 -2.75 1.10
N ASP A 218 1.07 -2.61 1.49
CA ASP A 218 1.58 -3.16 2.74
C ASP A 218 1.04 -2.43 3.99
N ALA A 219 0.72 -1.13 3.89
CA ALA A 219 -0.03 -0.43 4.92
C ALA A 219 -1.46 -0.98 5.06
N LEU A 220 -2.14 -1.34 3.95
CA LEU A 220 -3.42 -2.04 4.00
C LEU A 220 -3.29 -3.41 4.67
N LEU A 221 -2.21 -4.16 4.39
CA LEU A 221 -1.93 -5.42 5.08
C LEU A 221 -1.76 -5.22 6.59
N THR A 222 -1.07 -4.15 7.00
CA THR A 222 -0.90 -3.80 8.42
C THR A 222 -2.25 -3.56 9.10
N ILE A 223 -3.16 -2.85 8.42
CA ILE A 223 -4.53 -2.61 8.88
C ILE A 223 -5.32 -3.93 8.98
N PHE A 224 -5.28 -4.77 7.95
CA PHE A 224 -5.92 -6.08 7.95
C PHE A 224 -5.47 -6.92 9.15
N HIS A 225 -4.16 -7.06 9.35
CA HIS A 225 -3.64 -7.85 10.48
C HIS A 225 -4.11 -7.28 11.82
N LYS A 226 -4.00 -5.96 12.05
CA LYS A 226 -4.49 -5.35 13.29
C LYS A 226 -5.96 -5.68 13.54
N CYS A 227 -6.79 -5.63 12.51
CA CYS A 227 -8.23 -5.73 12.63
C CYS A 227 -8.77 -7.16 12.65
N ARG A 228 -8.09 -8.10 12.01
CA ARG A 228 -8.62 -9.46 11.78
C ARG A 228 -7.80 -10.57 12.43
N VAL A 229 -6.54 -10.29 12.76
CA VAL A 229 -5.59 -11.23 13.36
C VAL A 229 -5.21 -10.79 14.77
N GLY A 230 -5.15 -9.47 15.00
CA GLY A 230 -4.74 -8.86 16.26
C GLY A 230 -3.34 -8.26 16.20
N THR A 231 -2.92 -7.70 17.33
CA THR A 231 -1.67 -6.95 17.49
C THR A 231 -0.63 -7.66 18.36
N ARG A 232 -0.93 -8.86 18.83
CA ARG A 232 0.03 -9.68 19.58
C ARG A 232 1.10 -10.21 18.63
N ARG A 233 2.37 -10.23 19.09
CA ARG A 233 3.42 -10.97 18.38
C ARG A 233 3.15 -12.47 18.48
N MET A 234 3.33 -13.16 17.36
CA MET A 234 3.05 -14.59 17.22
C MET A 234 4.34 -15.36 16.99
N THR A 235 4.44 -16.58 17.52
CA THR A 235 5.53 -17.49 17.13
C THR A 235 5.34 -17.93 15.68
N PHE A 236 6.37 -18.57 15.09
CA PHE A 236 6.24 -19.11 13.74
C PHE A 236 5.09 -20.12 13.64
N GLU A 237 4.93 -20.99 14.63
CA GLU A 237 3.89 -22.03 14.68
C GLU A 237 2.50 -21.39 14.79
N GLU A 238 2.35 -20.33 15.59
CA GLU A 238 1.11 -19.57 15.67
C GLU A 238 0.78 -18.90 14.35
N LYS A 239 1.76 -18.27 13.69
CA LYS A 239 1.58 -17.66 12.36
C LYS A 239 1.17 -18.71 11.31
N ALA A 240 1.83 -19.87 11.33
CA ALA A 240 1.58 -20.97 10.40
C ALA A 240 0.19 -21.61 10.59
N ALA A 241 -0.36 -21.57 11.81
CA ALA A 241 -1.65 -22.18 12.16
C ALA A 241 -2.84 -21.21 12.10
N ASP A 242 -2.61 -19.90 11.94
CA ASP A 242 -3.68 -18.90 11.97
C ASP A 242 -4.53 -18.94 10.68
N PRO A 243 -5.84 -19.26 10.76
CA PRO A 243 -6.68 -19.48 9.59
C PRO A 243 -7.10 -18.19 8.87
N VAL A 244 -6.83 -17.02 9.47
CA VAL A 244 -7.13 -15.71 8.90
C VAL A 244 -5.88 -15.12 8.26
N ALA A 245 -4.75 -15.26 8.96
CA ALA A 245 -3.46 -14.71 8.57
C ALA A 245 -2.67 -15.64 7.64
N TRP A 246 -2.99 -16.93 7.60
CA TRP A 246 -2.41 -17.90 6.68
C TRP A 246 -3.48 -18.61 5.86
N ALA A 247 -3.17 -18.82 4.58
CA ALA A 247 -3.94 -19.68 3.69
C ALA A 247 -2.99 -20.25 2.63
N SER A 248 -3.14 -21.52 2.31
CA SER A 248 -2.33 -22.21 1.32
C SER A 248 -3.09 -22.33 0.00
N CYS A 249 -2.41 -22.04 -1.11
CA CYS A 249 -2.91 -22.26 -2.46
C CYS A 249 -1.83 -22.94 -3.32
N ASN A 250 -2.20 -23.44 -4.50
CA ASN A 250 -1.24 -23.98 -5.45
C ASN A 250 -0.36 -22.87 -6.04
N ARG A 251 0.94 -23.17 -6.16
CA ARG A 251 1.90 -22.35 -6.91
C ARG A 251 1.50 -22.26 -8.38
N ARG A 252 1.90 -21.16 -9.01
CA ARG A 252 1.72 -20.97 -10.45
C ARG A 252 2.77 -21.78 -11.23
N VAL A 253 2.33 -22.43 -12.29
CA VAL A 253 3.19 -23.09 -13.28
C VAL A 253 2.77 -22.56 -14.64
N GLY A 254 3.59 -21.70 -15.22
CA GLY A 254 3.21 -20.93 -16.41
C GLY A 254 1.99 -20.04 -16.13
N LYS A 255 0.87 -20.32 -16.80
CA LYS A 255 -0.39 -19.57 -16.67
C LYS A 255 -1.40 -20.21 -15.73
N THR A 256 -1.15 -21.41 -15.20
CA THR A 256 -2.10 -22.17 -14.37
C THR A 256 -1.63 -22.28 -12.93
N THR A 257 -2.56 -22.45 -11.98
CA THR A 257 -2.26 -22.68 -10.55
C THR A 257 -2.31 -24.16 -10.22
N THR A 258 -1.43 -24.93 -10.84
CA THR A 258 -1.36 -26.40 -10.73
C THR A 258 -0.09 -26.90 -10.05
N GLY A 259 0.78 -25.99 -9.60
CA GLY A 259 2.03 -26.34 -8.92
C GLY A 259 1.82 -26.83 -7.49
N PRO A 260 2.92 -27.18 -6.79
CA PRO A 260 2.89 -27.56 -5.38
C PRO A 260 2.21 -26.50 -4.52
N VAL A 261 1.58 -26.93 -3.43
CA VAL A 261 0.91 -26.04 -2.49
C VAL A 261 1.94 -25.27 -1.66
N PHE A 262 1.73 -23.96 -1.49
CA PHE A 262 2.55 -23.13 -0.59
C PHE A 262 2.47 -23.62 0.85
N LYS A 263 3.63 -23.73 1.50
CA LYS A 263 3.75 -24.04 2.93
C LYS A 263 4.21 -22.81 3.71
N PRO A 264 3.82 -22.67 4.99
CA PRO A 264 4.29 -21.59 5.86
C PRO A 264 5.82 -21.45 5.91
N SER A 265 6.53 -22.58 5.84
CA SER A 265 7.98 -22.69 5.93
C SER A 265 8.71 -22.53 4.60
N ASP A 266 7.99 -22.40 3.48
CA ASP A 266 8.63 -22.19 2.18
C ASP A 266 9.39 -20.86 2.21
N VAL A 267 10.63 -20.90 1.72
CA VAL A 267 11.45 -19.70 1.49
C VAL A 267 10.95 -19.01 0.22
N VAL A 268 10.84 -17.68 0.28
CA VAL A 268 10.44 -16.85 -0.87
C VAL A 268 11.52 -16.88 -1.94
N THR A 269 11.16 -17.19 -3.18
CA THR A 269 12.07 -17.13 -4.33
C THR A 269 12.19 -15.69 -4.84
N MET A 270 13.41 -15.18 -4.88
CA MET A 270 13.76 -13.91 -5.51
C MET A 270 15.08 -14.09 -6.25
N ARG A 271 15.03 -14.09 -7.58
CA ARG A 271 16.20 -14.36 -8.43
C ARG A 271 16.49 -13.18 -9.32
N THR A 272 17.75 -12.82 -9.47
CA THR A 272 18.18 -11.68 -10.30
C THR A 272 19.06 -12.16 -11.45
N GLY A 273 19.03 -11.44 -12.57
CA GLY A 273 19.64 -11.83 -13.84
C GLY A 273 19.11 -10.98 -14.98
N GLU A 274 20.00 -10.30 -15.70
CA GLU A 274 19.64 -9.42 -16.80
C GLU A 274 18.84 -10.18 -17.86
N ASN A 275 17.65 -9.67 -18.18
CA ASN A 275 16.71 -10.27 -19.13
C ASN A 275 16.43 -11.77 -18.86
N GLY A 276 16.48 -12.19 -17.58
CA GLY A 276 16.30 -13.58 -17.17
C GLY A 276 17.43 -14.53 -17.60
N SER A 277 18.57 -14.01 -18.05
CA SER A 277 19.73 -14.81 -18.44
C SER A 277 20.55 -15.22 -17.22
N ASN A 278 20.84 -16.53 -17.10
CA ASN A 278 21.61 -17.12 -15.99
C ASN A 278 21.22 -16.59 -14.60
N PRO A 279 19.93 -16.61 -14.23
CA PRO A 279 19.49 -15.97 -13.00
C PRO A 279 20.00 -16.74 -11.78
N MET A 280 20.43 -16.01 -10.75
CA MET A 280 20.87 -16.54 -9.45
C MET A 280 19.95 -16.07 -8.33
N GLU A 281 20.01 -16.72 -7.17
CA GLU A 281 19.28 -16.22 -6.00
C GLU A 281 19.79 -14.83 -5.62
N ALA A 282 18.89 -13.88 -5.43
CA ALA A 282 19.24 -12.48 -5.19
C ALA A 282 20.02 -12.29 -3.89
N SER A 283 19.88 -13.20 -2.92
CA SER A 283 20.69 -13.24 -1.69
C SER A 283 22.16 -13.60 -1.95
N GLU A 284 22.47 -14.20 -3.09
CA GLU A 284 23.83 -14.60 -3.50
C GLU A 284 24.45 -13.61 -4.50
N ASP A 285 23.67 -12.66 -5.03
CA ASP A 285 24.17 -11.65 -5.95
C ASP A 285 25.23 -10.75 -5.29
N PRO A 286 26.36 -10.48 -5.95
CA PRO A 286 27.48 -9.73 -5.35
C PRO A 286 27.16 -8.26 -5.05
N VAL A 287 26.15 -7.68 -5.71
CA VAL A 287 25.75 -6.27 -5.55
C VAL A 287 24.70 -6.13 -4.45
N ILE A 288 23.66 -6.98 -4.49
CA ILE A 288 22.49 -6.81 -3.61
C ILE A 288 22.34 -7.89 -2.52
N GLY A 289 23.05 -9.02 -2.63
CA GLY A 289 22.90 -10.16 -1.72
C GLY A 289 23.13 -9.83 -0.24
N ARG A 290 24.02 -8.86 0.02
CA ARG A 290 24.27 -8.37 1.39
C ARG A 290 23.02 -7.81 2.09
N TYR A 291 22.04 -7.30 1.34
CA TYR A 291 20.84 -6.67 1.90
C TYR A 291 19.75 -7.67 2.32
N PHE A 292 19.90 -8.94 1.93
CA PHE A 292 19.04 -10.03 2.39
C PHE A 292 19.48 -10.62 3.74
N LYS A 293 20.72 -10.35 4.17
CA LYS A 293 21.28 -10.93 5.40
C LYS A 293 20.47 -10.50 6.62
N GLY A 294 20.04 -11.47 7.42
CA GLY A 294 19.27 -11.24 8.65
C GLY A 294 17.81 -10.85 8.44
N VAL A 295 17.31 -10.83 7.19
CA VAL A 295 15.88 -10.63 6.91
C VAL A 295 15.19 -11.99 6.91
N PRO A 296 14.14 -12.21 7.74
CA PRO A 296 13.34 -13.42 7.66
C PRO A 296 12.73 -13.58 6.27
N ASN A 297 12.82 -14.78 5.69
CA ASN A 297 12.50 -15.03 4.28
C ASN A 297 11.57 -16.22 4.04
N ARG A 298 10.98 -16.81 5.10
CA ARG A 298 9.88 -17.76 4.95
C ARG A 298 8.55 -17.01 4.93
N PHE A 299 7.56 -17.50 4.20
CA PHE A 299 6.30 -16.76 4.06
C PHE A 299 5.60 -16.43 5.38
N ALA A 300 5.54 -17.38 6.31
CA ALA A 300 4.91 -17.11 7.61
C ALA A 300 5.71 -16.11 8.45
N ASP A 301 7.03 -16.00 8.32
CA ASP A 301 7.80 -14.98 9.04
C ASP A 301 7.41 -13.56 8.61
N LEU A 302 7.02 -13.38 7.34
CA LEU A 302 6.67 -12.11 6.72
C LEU A 302 5.28 -11.60 7.12
N MET A 303 4.52 -12.35 7.90
CA MET A 303 3.15 -11.99 8.31
C MET A 303 3.05 -10.63 9.01
N ASP A 304 4.08 -10.25 9.78
CA ASP A 304 4.08 -9.05 10.60
C ASP A 304 5.32 -8.19 10.34
N GLY A 305 5.13 -7.03 9.71
CA GLY A 305 6.21 -6.09 9.38
C GLY A 305 6.94 -5.54 10.60
N SER A 306 6.35 -5.63 11.80
CA SER A 306 6.98 -5.21 13.05
C SER A 306 7.81 -6.33 13.73
N ASP A 307 7.85 -7.51 13.12
CA ASP A 307 8.52 -8.72 13.61
C ASP A 307 9.47 -9.32 12.56
N LEU A 308 10.35 -8.47 12.01
CA LEU A 308 11.35 -8.79 10.98
C LEU A 308 12.79 -8.52 11.46
N GLY A 309 13.05 -8.65 12.75
CA GLY A 309 14.37 -8.38 13.34
C GLY A 309 14.80 -6.93 13.19
N SER A 310 16.05 -6.70 12.75
CA SER A 310 16.59 -5.35 12.51
C SER A 310 15.88 -4.60 11.37
N SER A 311 15.13 -5.32 10.53
CA SER A 311 14.35 -4.76 9.43
C SER A 311 12.92 -4.41 9.82
N SER A 312 12.52 -4.60 11.09
CA SER A 312 11.18 -4.29 11.58
C SER A 312 10.80 -2.82 11.42
N TYR A 313 9.60 -2.58 10.92
CA TYR A 313 9.10 -1.23 10.65
C TYR A 313 7.65 -1.06 11.11
N THR A 314 7.21 0.20 11.20
CA THR A 314 5.82 0.58 11.40
C THR A 314 5.42 1.68 10.41
N TYR A 315 4.13 1.95 10.29
CA TYR A 315 3.62 3.07 9.49
C TYR A 315 3.26 4.26 10.37
N GLU A 316 3.40 5.45 9.79
CA GLU A 316 2.68 6.64 10.21
C GLU A 316 1.52 6.85 9.26
N ILE A 317 0.31 6.55 9.72
CA ILE A 317 -0.91 6.67 8.92
C ILE A 317 -1.68 7.92 9.32
N ASN A 318 -2.31 8.54 8.33
CA ASN A 318 -3.08 9.76 8.49
C ASN A 318 -4.43 9.68 7.76
N GLY A 319 -5.28 10.68 7.97
CA GLY A 319 -6.48 10.84 7.14
C GLY A 319 -7.44 9.66 7.25
N LEU A 320 -8.06 9.29 6.13
CA LEU A 320 -8.97 8.14 6.08
C LEU A 320 -8.28 6.79 6.27
N LEU A 321 -6.99 6.69 5.98
CA LEU A 321 -6.21 5.47 6.25
C LEU A 321 -6.09 5.25 7.78
N ALA A 322 -5.84 6.32 8.53
CA ALA A 322 -5.85 6.31 9.99
C ALA A 322 -7.24 5.98 10.57
N LEU A 323 -8.29 6.54 9.98
CA LEU A 323 -9.66 6.20 10.37
C LEU A 323 -9.94 4.72 10.16
N MET A 324 -9.61 4.18 8.98
CA MET A 324 -9.79 2.76 8.65
C MET A 324 -9.03 1.83 9.61
N TYR A 325 -7.79 2.20 9.99
CA TYR A 325 -7.03 1.46 10.99
C TYR A 325 -7.73 1.44 12.35
N ASN A 326 -8.28 2.56 12.79
CA ASN A 326 -8.93 2.67 14.10
C ASN A 326 -10.26 1.94 14.14
N THR A 327 -11.11 2.15 13.13
CA THR A 327 -12.47 1.61 13.08
C THR A 327 -12.56 0.21 12.49
N CYS A 328 -11.47 -0.30 11.91
CA CYS A 328 -11.47 -1.59 11.21
C CYS A 328 -12.54 -1.68 10.11
N GLY A 329 -12.76 -0.57 9.42
CA GLY A 329 -13.82 -0.48 8.40
C GLY A 329 -15.23 -0.66 8.96
N GLY A 330 -15.41 -0.47 10.28
CA GLY A 330 -16.68 -0.66 10.97
C GLY A 330 -16.99 -2.09 11.41
N MET A 331 -16.03 -3.02 11.27
CA MET A 331 -16.17 -4.35 11.85
C MET A 331 -16.02 -4.30 13.37
N ALA A 332 -16.74 -5.18 14.08
CA ALA A 332 -16.46 -5.45 15.48
C ALA A 332 -14.97 -5.86 15.63
N VAL A 333 -14.21 -5.07 16.37
CA VAL A 333 -12.83 -5.41 16.71
C VAL A 333 -12.91 -6.60 17.64
N LYS A 334 -12.43 -7.76 17.21
CA LYS A 334 -12.25 -8.88 18.13
C LYS A 334 -11.24 -8.46 19.18
N ASP A 335 -11.64 -8.49 20.45
CA ASP A 335 -10.76 -8.22 21.58
C ASP A 335 -9.75 -9.36 21.71
N HIS A 336 -8.61 -9.23 21.05
CA HIS A 336 -7.59 -10.27 20.96
C HIS A 336 -6.60 -10.17 22.11
N THR A 337 -7.12 -10.18 23.35
CA THR A 337 -6.36 -10.61 24.54
C THR A 337 -6.35 -12.14 24.68
N THR A 338 -7.17 -12.86 23.91
CA THR A 338 -7.35 -14.31 24.02
C THR A 338 -6.50 -15.10 23.03
N ARG A 339 -5.80 -16.10 23.58
CA ARG A 339 -4.97 -17.10 22.90
C ARG A 339 -5.79 -17.82 21.82
N ALA A 340 -5.18 -18.14 20.68
CA ALA A 340 -5.77 -19.10 19.75
C ALA A 340 -6.02 -20.42 20.51
N PRO A 341 -7.15 -21.12 20.29
CA PRO A 341 -7.38 -22.40 20.93
C PRO A 341 -6.23 -23.35 20.56
N VAL A 342 -5.63 -23.95 21.58
CA VAL A 342 -4.62 -25.00 21.42
C VAL A 342 -5.28 -26.14 20.66
N ALA A 343 -4.67 -26.57 19.56
CA ALA A 343 -5.09 -27.79 18.88
C ALA A 343 -4.98 -28.97 19.86
N THR A 344 -6.06 -29.72 20.03
CA THR A 344 -6.14 -30.86 20.96
C THR A 344 -5.20 -31.97 20.49
N THR A 345 -3.96 -31.97 20.99
CA THR A 345 -3.04 -33.09 20.83
C THR A 345 -3.14 -34.00 22.05
N ILE A 346 -3.44 -35.27 21.80
CA ILE A 346 -3.49 -36.36 22.78
C ILE A 346 -2.14 -36.46 23.49
N SER A 347 -2.16 -36.39 24.83
CA SER A 347 -0.97 -36.47 25.69
C SER A 347 -0.29 -37.84 25.65
N PRO A 348 1.02 -37.88 25.89
CA PRO A 348 1.54 -38.83 26.87
C PRO A 348 2.42 -38.18 27.95
N VAL A 349 2.06 -38.55 29.20
CA VAL A 349 2.87 -38.84 30.39
C VAL A 349 3.94 -37.83 30.86
N ALA A 350 3.71 -37.34 32.09
CA ALA A 350 4.58 -36.46 32.86
C ALA A 350 5.71 -37.20 33.58
N ALA A 351 6.80 -36.48 33.85
CA ALA A 351 7.70 -36.72 34.98
C ALA A 351 8.14 -35.36 35.59
N PRO A 352 8.43 -35.31 36.90
CA PRO A 352 8.17 -34.14 37.75
C PRO A 352 9.44 -33.32 38.06
N ASN A 353 9.27 -32.07 38.49
CA ASN A 353 10.16 -31.39 39.47
C ASN A 353 9.44 -30.18 40.10
N VAL A 354 9.14 -30.26 41.41
CA VAL A 354 9.81 -29.59 42.55
C VAL A 354 9.64 -28.06 42.57
N PRO A 355 8.98 -27.48 43.60
CA PRO A 355 8.58 -26.08 43.63
C PRO A 355 9.60 -25.18 44.33
N THR A 356 9.66 -23.91 43.90
CA THR A 356 10.28 -22.84 44.69
C THR A 356 9.30 -21.66 44.81
N SER A 357 9.00 -21.36 46.07
CA SER A 357 8.39 -20.14 46.62
C SER A 357 9.11 -18.86 46.09
N ALA A 358 8.54 -17.67 46.08
CA ALA A 358 7.84 -17.01 47.18
C ALA A 358 7.33 -15.60 46.75
N LEU A 359 6.37 -15.10 47.54
CA LEU A 359 6.17 -13.71 47.93
C LEU A 359 5.52 -12.74 46.91
N SER A 360 4.21 -12.61 47.11
CA SER A 360 3.42 -11.40 46.87
C SER A 360 3.82 -10.29 47.84
N ASP A 361 3.86 -9.05 47.35
CA ASP A 361 3.55 -7.91 48.20
C ASP A 361 2.72 -6.87 47.44
N ARG A 362 1.82 -6.24 48.18
CA ARG A 362 0.62 -5.53 47.74
C ARG A 362 0.60 -4.18 48.45
N SER A 363 0.64 -3.08 47.71
CA SER A 363 0.09 -1.78 48.14
C SER A 363 0.03 -0.84 46.93
N GLN A 364 -1.15 -0.50 46.42
CA GLN A 364 -2.11 0.52 46.87
C GLN A 364 -1.85 1.90 46.25
N GLU A 365 -2.93 2.38 45.63
CA GLU A 365 -3.15 3.67 44.97
C GLU A 365 -2.77 4.88 45.82
N ASP A 366 -2.39 5.96 45.14
CA ASP A 366 -2.81 7.30 45.55
C ASP A 366 -3.14 8.16 44.32
N GLN A 367 -4.34 8.76 44.37
CA GLN A 367 -4.82 9.81 43.48
C GLN A 367 -4.26 11.15 43.93
N VAL A 368 -3.85 12.01 42.98
CA VAL A 368 -3.80 13.46 43.22
C VAL A 368 -4.33 14.21 42.00
N THR A 369 -5.18 15.19 42.33
CA THR A 369 -6.06 16.02 41.51
C THR A 369 -5.44 17.38 41.15
N GLY A 370 -6.02 18.04 40.14
CA GLY A 370 -5.93 19.49 39.90
C GLY A 370 -4.66 19.94 39.17
N ASN A 371 -4.64 20.98 38.33
CA ASN A 371 -5.58 22.05 38.11
C ASN A 371 -5.24 22.73 36.76
N ARG A 372 -6.24 23.20 36.00
CA ARG A 372 -6.05 23.99 34.77
C ARG A 372 -5.79 25.46 35.13
N SER A 373 -4.85 26.11 34.44
CA SER A 373 -4.58 27.56 34.58
C SER A 373 -4.72 28.31 33.24
N PHE A 374 -5.81 29.05 33.17
CA PHE A 374 -6.17 30.34 32.54
C PHE A 374 -5.22 31.21 31.66
N PHE A 375 -3.98 30.84 31.30
CA PHE A 375 -3.04 31.79 30.63
C PHE A 375 -2.55 31.45 29.19
N ASP A 376 -3.18 30.51 28.49
CA ASP A 376 -2.79 30.14 27.10
C ASP A 376 -3.42 30.99 25.98
N TRP A 377 -4.10 32.10 26.29
CA TRP A 377 -4.94 32.81 25.30
C TRP A 377 -4.27 33.95 24.52
N LEU A 378 -3.01 34.35 24.75
CA LEU A 378 -2.49 35.58 24.12
C LEU A 378 -1.32 35.46 23.13
N PHE A 379 -0.55 34.36 23.06
CA PHE A 379 0.58 34.30 22.11
C PHE A 379 0.88 32.89 21.61
N GLY A 380 0.56 32.63 20.34
CA GLY A 380 1.07 31.44 19.66
C GLY A 380 0.33 31.11 18.37
N ARG A 381 0.82 31.62 17.24
CA ARG A 381 0.43 31.14 15.90
C ARG A 381 0.73 29.64 15.81
N ILE A 382 -0.30 28.81 15.93
CA ILE A 382 -0.20 27.38 15.62
C ILE A 382 -0.22 27.27 14.09
N LEU A 383 0.96 27.19 13.49
CA LEU A 383 1.09 26.60 12.16
C LEU A 383 0.58 25.14 12.26
N PRO A 384 -0.26 24.66 11.34
CA PRO A 384 -0.69 23.26 11.36
C PRO A 384 0.54 22.36 11.27
N LYS A 385 0.67 21.38 12.17
CA LYS A 385 1.64 20.29 11.99
C LYS A 385 1.35 19.63 10.64
N GLU A 386 2.27 19.75 9.69
CA GLU A 386 2.21 19.05 8.40
C GLU A 386 1.98 17.55 8.62
N SER A 387 1.07 16.98 7.84
CA SER A 387 0.75 15.56 7.88
C SER A 387 1.95 14.74 7.40
N ARG A 388 2.45 13.82 8.24
CA ARG A 388 3.60 12.96 7.90
C ARG A 388 3.10 11.60 7.38
N VAL A 389 3.06 11.46 6.06
CA VAL A 389 2.95 10.16 5.35
C VAL A 389 4.35 9.54 5.30
N ARG A 390 4.63 8.48 6.09
CA ARG A 390 5.89 7.71 5.98
C ARG A 390 5.85 6.36 6.70
N ARG A 391 6.73 5.45 6.30
CA ARG A 391 7.15 4.26 7.06
C ARG A 391 8.24 4.65 8.07
N ARG A 392 8.39 3.94 9.18
CA ARG A 392 9.41 4.19 10.22
C ARG A 392 10.15 2.91 10.58
N LEU A 393 11.48 2.98 10.61
CA LEU A 393 12.32 1.89 11.10
C LEU A 393 12.39 1.89 12.62
N SER A 394 12.32 0.69 13.23
CA SER A 394 12.35 0.55 14.69
C SER A 394 13.66 1.05 15.31
N SER A 395 14.80 0.90 14.62
CA SER A 395 16.13 1.31 15.08
C SER A 395 16.46 2.79 14.86
N CYS A 396 15.72 3.51 14.00
CA CYS A 396 15.95 4.94 13.70
C CYS A 396 14.92 5.86 14.40
N ARG A 397 14.65 5.62 15.69
CA ARG A 397 13.83 6.56 16.50
C ARG A 397 14.61 7.85 16.75
N THR A 398 14.14 8.95 16.19
CA THR A 398 14.63 10.28 16.54
C THR A 398 14.22 10.60 17.98
N SER A 399 15.22 10.78 18.85
CA SER A 399 15.05 11.44 20.14
C SER A 399 14.58 12.87 19.89
N THR A 400 13.30 13.15 20.15
CA THR A 400 12.88 14.53 20.40
C THR A 400 13.31 14.87 21.82
N THR A 401 14.23 15.82 21.93
CA THR A 401 14.73 16.40 23.19
C THR A 401 13.59 16.88 24.09
N THR A 402 13.39 16.21 25.21
CA THR A 402 12.87 16.78 26.46
C THR A 402 13.56 16.10 27.63
N LYS A 403 14.29 16.92 28.40
CA LYS A 403 14.93 16.76 29.72
C LYS A 403 15.45 15.37 30.15
N LYS A 404 16.73 15.38 30.58
CA LYS A 404 17.43 14.33 31.33
C LYS A 404 16.55 13.79 32.48
N GLU A 405 16.05 12.58 32.32
CA GLU A 405 15.74 11.66 33.41
C GLU A 405 16.53 10.38 33.19
N THR A 406 17.02 9.85 34.31
CA THR A 406 17.90 8.68 34.46
C THR A 406 17.48 7.50 33.61
N ILE A 407 18.42 6.92 32.87
CA ILE A 407 18.22 5.75 31.99
C ILE A 407 17.85 4.53 32.87
N PRO A 408 16.64 3.94 32.74
CA PRO A 408 16.38 2.60 33.23
C PRO A 408 16.96 1.58 32.25
N PRO A 409 17.29 0.35 32.70
CA PRO A 409 17.85 -0.68 31.83
C PRO A 409 16.88 -1.01 30.68
N ALA A 410 17.45 -1.50 29.57
CA ALA A 410 16.75 -1.85 28.34
C ALA A 410 15.44 -2.62 28.59
N PRO A 411 14.34 -2.31 27.86
CA PRO A 411 13.06 -2.98 28.10
C PRO A 411 13.19 -4.46 27.74
N THR A 412 13.09 -5.30 28.76
CA THR A 412 12.76 -6.71 28.66
C THR A 412 11.42 -6.87 27.92
N SER A 413 11.39 -7.78 26.94
CA SER A 413 10.26 -8.29 26.16
C SER A 413 8.87 -7.64 26.41
N SER A 414 8.48 -6.67 25.59
CA SER A 414 7.05 -6.37 25.44
C SER A 414 6.44 -7.33 24.41
N ASN A 415 5.45 -8.13 24.80
CA ASN A 415 4.67 -8.99 23.89
C ASN A 415 3.80 -8.23 22.86
N HIS A 416 3.85 -6.89 22.88
CA HIS A 416 3.05 -5.99 22.05
C HIS A 416 3.89 -5.30 20.97
N ARG A 417 3.30 -5.16 19.77
CA ARG A 417 3.90 -4.47 18.61
C ARG A 417 4.23 -3.01 18.95
N ALA A 418 5.28 -2.47 18.32
CA ALA A 418 5.52 -1.03 18.34
C ALA A 418 4.30 -0.31 17.74
N PRO A 419 3.80 0.78 18.37
CA PRO A 419 2.57 1.41 17.95
C PRO A 419 2.74 2.06 16.56
N VAL A 420 1.75 1.84 15.70
CA VAL A 420 1.53 2.64 14.49
C VAL A 420 1.27 4.08 14.94
N VAL A 421 1.93 5.05 14.31
CA VAL A 421 1.66 6.47 14.63
C VAL A 421 0.42 6.90 13.86
N ILE A 422 -0.59 7.35 14.59
CA ILE A 422 -1.90 7.72 14.05
C ILE A 422 -2.04 9.24 14.11
N ALA A 423 -2.33 9.86 12.96
CA ALA A 423 -2.73 11.25 12.88
C ALA A 423 -4.14 11.37 12.28
N LEU A 424 -5.17 11.46 13.12
CA LEU A 424 -6.58 11.63 12.72
C LEU A 424 -6.91 13.07 12.25
N ASN A 425 -6.01 13.71 11.51
CA ASN A 425 -6.28 15.02 10.96
C ASN A 425 -6.79 14.88 9.52
N LEU A 426 -8.12 14.83 9.36
CA LEU A 426 -8.76 14.73 8.05
C LEU A 426 -8.62 16.05 7.28
N THR A 427 -8.21 15.95 6.03
CA THR A 427 -8.24 17.06 5.06
C THR A 427 -9.68 17.48 4.74
N ARG A 428 -9.84 18.61 4.02
CA ARG A 428 -11.17 19.11 3.63
C ARG A 428 -11.93 18.10 2.77
N SER A 429 -11.28 17.54 1.76
CA SER A 429 -11.85 16.50 0.89
C SER A 429 -12.23 15.26 1.68
N GLU A 430 -11.35 14.77 2.56
CA GLU A 430 -11.63 13.62 3.42
C GLU A 430 -12.82 13.85 4.36
N LYS A 431 -12.95 15.03 4.98
CA LYS A 431 -14.12 15.38 5.80
C LYS A 431 -15.40 15.34 4.97
N ARG A 432 -15.38 15.88 3.76
CA ARG A 432 -16.55 15.89 2.87
C ARG A 432 -16.93 14.47 2.45
N VAL A 433 -15.96 13.62 2.10
CA VAL A 433 -16.21 12.19 1.84
C VAL A 433 -16.79 11.50 3.06
N MET A 434 -16.27 11.76 4.26
CA MET A 434 -16.77 11.13 5.48
C MET A 434 -18.15 11.61 5.92
N ASN A 435 -18.52 12.86 5.64
CA ASN A 435 -19.88 13.33 5.89
C ASN A 435 -20.88 12.53 5.05
N TRP A 436 -20.65 12.42 3.74
CA TRP A 436 -21.45 11.56 2.88
C TRP A 436 -21.44 10.12 3.37
N TYR A 437 -20.26 9.59 3.72
CA TYR A 437 -20.14 8.22 4.16
C TYR A 437 -20.99 7.94 5.40
N ASN A 438 -20.89 8.81 6.41
CA ASN A 438 -21.63 8.67 7.66
C ASN A 438 -23.14 8.86 7.48
N ASP A 439 -23.56 9.85 6.67
CA ASP A 439 -24.97 10.12 6.41
C ASP A 439 -25.64 8.95 5.68
N THR A 440 -24.98 8.40 4.64
CA THR A 440 -25.46 7.21 3.92
C THR A 440 -25.49 5.99 4.82
N MET A 441 -24.46 5.78 5.66
CA MET A 441 -24.44 4.64 6.58
C MET A 441 -25.53 4.74 7.64
N ALA A 442 -25.78 5.93 8.19
CA ALA A 442 -26.87 6.15 9.14
C ALA A 442 -28.24 5.92 8.49
N ALA A 443 -28.46 6.43 7.28
CA ALA A 443 -29.69 6.23 6.53
C ALA A 443 -29.97 4.74 6.22
N ASN A 444 -28.92 3.94 6.03
CA ASN A 444 -29.02 2.53 5.69
C ASN A 444 -29.01 1.59 6.93
N GLY A 445 -29.24 2.11 8.13
CA GLY A 445 -29.36 1.28 9.35
C GLY A 445 -28.03 0.94 10.03
N GLY A 446 -26.95 1.65 9.72
CA GLY A 446 -25.66 1.55 10.42
C GLY A 446 -24.58 0.76 9.67
N GLN A 447 -23.53 0.36 10.41
CA GLN A 447 -22.38 -0.34 9.83
C GLN A 447 -22.65 -1.81 9.58
N SER A 448 -22.64 -2.21 8.30
CA SER A 448 -22.69 -3.60 7.85
C SER A 448 -21.84 -3.78 6.58
N MET A 449 -21.40 -5.01 6.31
CA MET A 449 -20.69 -5.32 5.05
C MET A 449 -21.59 -5.10 3.82
N GLU A 450 -22.89 -5.30 3.97
CA GLU A 450 -23.88 -5.05 2.90
C GLU A 450 -23.95 -3.56 2.56
N ASN A 451 -24.00 -2.69 3.58
CA ASN A 451 -24.02 -1.24 3.38
C ASN A 451 -22.71 -0.73 2.79
N ILE A 452 -21.56 -1.27 3.21
CA ILE A 452 -20.26 -0.94 2.60
C ILE A 452 -20.24 -1.33 1.11
N ALA A 453 -20.73 -2.52 0.77
CA ALA A 453 -20.83 -2.95 -0.62
C ALA A 453 -21.79 -2.03 -1.41
N ASP A 454 -22.88 -1.58 -0.79
CA ASP A 454 -23.78 -0.61 -1.41
C ASP A 454 -23.10 0.72 -1.71
N MET A 455 -22.31 1.24 -0.78
CA MET A 455 -21.55 2.47 -0.99
C MET A 455 -20.48 2.33 -2.06
N GLU A 456 -19.83 1.16 -2.16
CA GLU A 456 -18.93 0.88 -3.27
C GLU A 456 -19.68 0.95 -4.62
N ARG A 457 -20.87 0.35 -4.71
CA ARG A 457 -21.73 0.45 -5.90
C ARG A 457 -22.05 1.90 -6.25
N GLN A 458 -22.43 2.71 -5.26
CA GLN A 458 -22.71 4.14 -5.45
C GLN A 458 -21.49 4.89 -6.00
N VAL A 459 -20.29 4.68 -5.43
CA VAL A 459 -19.07 5.36 -5.89
C VAL A 459 -18.66 4.92 -7.29
N CYS A 460 -18.74 3.62 -7.60
CA CYS A 460 -18.43 3.09 -8.92
C CYS A 460 -19.39 3.67 -9.98
N MET A 461 -20.70 3.66 -9.72
CA MET A 461 -21.70 4.25 -10.61
C MET A 461 -21.53 5.76 -10.75
N PHE A 462 -21.20 6.47 -9.68
CA PHE A 462 -20.97 7.91 -9.74
C PHE A 462 -19.73 8.27 -10.55
N HIS A 463 -18.63 7.52 -10.41
CA HIS A 463 -17.45 7.71 -11.25
C HIS A 463 -17.79 7.53 -12.73
N ASP A 464 -18.58 6.50 -13.03
CA ASP A 464 -19.00 6.23 -14.39
C ASP A 464 -19.88 7.35 -14.97
N GLN A 465 -20.90 7.76 -14.22
CA GLN A 465 -21.93 8.70 -14.69
C GLN A 465 -21.56 10.19 -14.59
N CYS A 466 -20.62 10.54 -13.71
CA CYS A 466 -20.37 11.94 -13.35
C CYS A 466 -18.90 12.36 -13.42
N LEU A 467 -17.94 11.43 -13.32
CA LEU A 467 -16.51 11.73 -13.35
C LEU A 467 -15.82 11.25 -14.64
N GLY A 468 -16.62 11.10 -15.70
CA GLY A 468 -16.14 10.84 -17.05
C GLY A 468 -15.95 9.38 -17.41
N GLY A 469 -16.55 8.42 -16.70
CA GLY A 469 -16.54 7.01 -17.09
C GLY A 469 -15.38 6.21 -16.51
N ILE A 470 -15.59 4.89 -16.38
CA ILE A 470 -14.55 3.94 -15.96
C ILE A 470 -13.75 3.46 -17.18
N ILE A 471 -12.47 3.79 -17.21
CA ILE A 471 -11.55 3.40 -18.29
C ILE A 471 -11.19 1.92 -18.14
N ASP A 472 -11.39 1.14 -19.21
CA ASP A 472 -10.98 -0.27 -19.25
C ASP A 472 -9.46 -0.42 -19.25
N TYR A 473 -8.98 -1.60 -18.90
CA TYR A 473 -7.60 -1.98 -19.15
C TYR A 473 -7.35 -2.07 -20.66
N SER A 474 -6.13 -1.72 -21.08
CA SER A 474 -5.68 -2.05 -22.43
C SER A 474 -5.61 -3.57 -22.63
N ASP A 475 -5.86 -4.04 -23.85
CA ASP A 475 -5.77 -5.47 -24.19
C ASP A 475 -4.40 -6.06 -23.83
N GLU A 476 -3.36 -5.26 -23.99
CA GLU A 476 -2.00 -5.65 -23.63
C GLU A 476 -1.83 -5.85 -22.12
N PHE A 477 -2.42 -4.97 -21.29
CA PHE A 477 -2.43 -5.13 -19.85
C PHE A 477 -3.21 -6.39 -19.43
N LYS A 478 -4.39 -6.61 -20.03
CA LYS A 478 -5.22 -7.80 -19.80
C LYS A 478 -4.46 -9.09 -20.14
N ALA A 479 -3.80 -9.13 -21.29
CA ALA A 479 -3.03 -10.29 -21.75
C ALA A 479 -1.81 -10.58 -20.84
N LEU A 480 -1.08 -9.54 -20.43
CA LEU A 480 0.10 -9.68 -19.58
C LEU A 480 -0.28 -10.14 -18.16
N TRP A 481 -1.25 -9.45 -17.57
CA TRP A 481 -1.64 -9.63 -16.16
C TRP A 481 -2.81 -10.57 -15.95
N GLY A 482 -3.34 -11.21 -17.00
CA GLY A 482 -4.42 -12.20 -16.87
C GLY A 482 -5.64 -11.65 -16.13
N VAL A 483 -5.92 -10.35 -16.30
CA VAL A 483 -7.06 -9.64 -15.71
C VAL A 483 -8.06 -9.30 -16.81
N GLN A 484 -9.33 -9.18 -16.46
CA GLN A 484 -10.40 -8.96 -17.43
C GLN A 484 -10.74 -7.47 -17.57
N GLU A 485 -10.98 -6.79 -16.45
CA GLU A 485 -11.39 -5.39 -16.42
C GLU A 485 -11.23 -4.81 -15.01
N PRO A 486 -11.28 -3.48 -14.84
CA PRO A 486 -11.26 -2.82 -13.54
C PRO A 486 -12.43 -3.25 -12.65
N ARG A 487 -12.19 -3.32 -11.34
CA ARG A 487 -13.20 -3.76 -10.35
C ARG A 487 -14.52 -2.99 -10.46
N CYS A 488 -14.46 -1.67 -10.52
CA CYS A 488 -15.68 -0.86 -10.59
C CYS A 488 -16.40 -1.01 -11.94
N ARG A 489 -15.71 -1.41 -13.01
CA ARG A 489 -16.36 -1.68 -14.30
C ARG A 489 -17.27 -2.92 -14.20
N THR A 490 -16.79 -3.99 -13.56
CA THR A 490 -17.62 -5.16 -13.26
C THR A 490 -18.86 -4.80 -12.45
N ILE A 491 -18.71 -3.93 -11.45
CA ILE A 491 -19.82 -3.46 -10.62
C ILE A 491 -20.84 -2.65 -11.43
N VAL A 492 -20.36 -1.71 -12.26
CA VAL A 492 -21.23 -0.91 -13.14
C VAL A 492 -21.98 -1.78 -14.14
N SER A 493 -21.30 -2.75 -14.75
CA SER A 493 -21.90 -3.71 -15.68
C SER A 493 -23.00 -4.54 -15.00
N ALA A 494 -22.75 -5.04 -13.79
CA ALA A 494 -23.73 -5.82 -13.02
C ALA A 494 -24.96 -4.99 -12.60
N ILE A 495 -24.79 -3.70 -12.32
CA ILE A 495 -25.92 -2.82 -12.03
C ILE A 495 -26.72 -2.51 -13.30
N THR A 496 -26.02 -2.24 -14.40
CA THR A 496 -26.64 -1.90 -15.68
C THR A 496 -27.40 -3.08 -16.28
N SER A 497 -26.95 -4.32 -16.05
CA SER A 497 -27.65 -5.54 -16.47
C SER A 497 -28.80 -5.95 -15.55
N GLY A 498 -28.94 -5.31 -14.37
CA GLY A 498 -29.92 -5.66 -13.35
C GLY A 498 -29.54 -6.84 -12.45
N GLU A 499 -28.33 -7.39 -12.58
CA GLU A 499 -27.80 -8.44 -11.69
C GLU A 499 -27.62 -7.92 -10.25
N GLN A 500 -27.18 -6.66 -10.13
CA GLN A 500 -27.05 -5.96 -8.86
C GLN A 500 -27.89 -4.68 -8.85
N LYS A 501 -28.18 -4.17 -7.66
CA LYS A 501 -28.88 -2.90 -7.47
C LYS A 501 -28.22 -2.09 -6.37
N ILE A 502 -28.30 -0.77 -6.47
CA ILE A 502 -28.04 0.12 -5.34
C ILE A 502 -29.29 0.14 -4.46
N VAL A 503 -29.13 -0.07 -3.17
CA VAL A 503 -30.22 -0.17 -2.18
C VAL A 503 -30.84 1.20 -1.93
N ASP A 504 -30.02 2.23 -1.79
CA ASP A 504 -30.49 3.61 -1.64
C ASP A 504 -31.04 4.14 -2.97
N ALA A 505 -32.37 4.17 -3.12
CA ALA A 505 -33.02 4.62 -4.36
C ALA A 505 -32.69 6.09 -4.71
N ALA A 506 -32.35 6.92 -3.71
CA ALA A 506 -32.00 8.33 -3.88
C ALA A 506 -30.47 8.56 -3.92
N TRP A 507 -29.67 7.50 -4.12
CA TRP A 507 -28.21 7.58 -4.07
C TRP A 507 -27.65 8.62 -5.02
N LYS A 508 -28.23 8.73 -6.22
CA LYS A 508 -27.71 9.60 -7.28
C LYS A 508 -27.92 11.05 -6.91
N GLU A 509 -29.14 11.42 -6.53
CA GLU A 509 -29.49 12.78 -6.11
C GLU A 509 -28.64 13.20 -4.89
N LYS A 510 -28.44 12.29 -3.93
CA LYS A 510 -27.57 12.52 -2.76
C LYS A 510 -26.12 12.75 -3.17
N MET A 511 -25.56 11.90 -4.03
CA MET A 511 -24.18 12.03 -4.51
C MET A 511 -23.99 13.30 -5.34
N GLU A 512 -24.93 13.65 -6.21
CA GLU A 512 -24.89 14.87 -7.03
C GLU A 512 -25.02 16.13 -6.17
N ALA A 513 -25.92 16.15 -5.19
CA ALA A 513 -26.04 17.25 -4.24
C ALA A 513 -24.77 17.41 -3.40
N HIS A 514 -24.15 16.29 -3.01
CA HIS A 514 -23.01 16.31 -2.11
C HIS A 514 -21.68 16.59 -2.80
N PHE A 515 -21.45 16.06 -4.00
CA PHE A 515 -20.17 16.13 -4.73
C PHE A 515 -20.23 16.94 -6.03
N GLY A 516 -21.40 17.04 -6.66
CA GLY A 516 -21.58 17.62 -7.99
C GLY A 516 -21.23 16.66 -9.13
N CYS A 517 -21.85 16.84 -10.30
CA CYS A 517 -21.66 15.98 -11.48
C CYS A 517 -21.01 16.75 -12.64
N PRO A 518 -19.67 16.86 -12.70
CA PRO A 518 -18.97 17.69 -13.69
C PRO A 518 -19.04 17.16 -15.12
N HIS A 519 -19.17 15.84 -15.30
CA HIS A 519 -19.24 15.18 -16.61
C HIS A 519 -20.46 14.25 -16.70
N PRO A 520 -21.69 14.79 -16.75
CA PRO A 520 -22.90 13.98 -16.80
C PRO A 520 -23.01 13.26 -18.15
N VAL A 521 -23.17 11.94 -18.12
CA VAL A 521 -23.25 11.08 -19.33
C VAL A 521 -24.41 11.44 -20.28
N ASN A 522 -25.39 12.26 -19.85
CA ASN A 522 -26.60 12.60 -20.62
C ASN A 522 -26.87 14.12 -20.84
N LYS A 523 -25.89 15.02 -20.73
CA LYS A 523 -26.08 16.37 -21.29
C LYS A 523 -25.70 16.37 -22.76
N THR A 524 -26.68 16.19 -23.63
CA THR A 524 -26.64 16.75 -25.00
C THR A 524 -26.25 18.21 -24.86
N VAL A 525 -25.06 18.57 -25.33
CA VAL A 525 -24.69 19.96 -25.54
C VAL A 525 -25.60 20.46 -26.65
N VAL A 526 -26.73 21.08 -26.28
CA VAL A 526 -27.47 21.92 -27.21
C VAL A 526 -26.58 23.14 -27.45
N THR A 527 -25.74 23.08 -28.49
CA THR A 527 -25.08 24.25 -29.04
C THR A 527 -26.16 25.15 -29.60
N ASN A 528 -26.52 26.20 -28.88
CA ASN A 528 -27.31 27.32 -29.40
C ASN A 528 -26.43 28.16 -30.35
N ASP A 529 -26.03 27.59 -31.48
CA ASP A 529 -25.46 28.33 -32.62
C ASP A 529 -26.56 28.49 -33.67
N ALA A 530 -27.57 29.29 -33.34
CA ALA A 530 -28.52 29.81 -34.31
C ALA A 530 -29.12 31.12 -33.77
N LYS A 531 -28.35 32.21 -33.89
CA LYS A 531 -28.87 33.58 -34.05
C LYS A 531 -27.71 34.55 -34.27
N GLN A 532 -27.38 34.82 -35.53
CA GLN A 532 -27.17 36.17 -36.07
C GLN A 532 -26.76 36.09 -37.55
N SER A 533 -27.73 36.29 -38.43
CA SER A 533 -27.55 36.97 -39.72
C SER A 533 -28.93 37.42 -40.22
N VAL A 534 -29.24 38.69 -40.00
CA VAL A 534 -30.04 39.50 -40.91
C VAL A 534 -29.06 40.47 -41.55
#